data_AF-A0A0Q8ZQW4-F1
#
_entry.id   AF-A0A0Q8ZQW4-F1
#
_cell.length_a   1.000
_cell.length_b   1.000
_cell.length_c   1.000
_cell.angle_alpha   90.00
_cell.angle_beta   90.00
_cell.angle_gamma   90.00
#
_symmetry.space_group_name_H-M   'P 1'
#
loop_
_entity.id
_entity.type
_entity.pdbx_description
1 polymer ?
#
loop_
_entity_poly.entity_id
_entity_poly.type
_entity_poly.pdbx_seq_one_letter_code
_entity_poly.pdbx_strand_id
1 'polypeptide(L)'
;MTPAVCPLHVEDIVLQQRIKAHATEPACSYCAANGPAPIAVSWAAFMEAFLVGVGAHYQRVSAGVDAAVPAGRVAREILGLAGVSHPKLVDDISEALGGAPGWVARDRRNSNGIDQLSYGWDAFKHIVKHEMRYFFASRSTVSGDMTALQVLQAVSDLGENHPAVWPAPCPAPLFRARMATTESEASHWRHAGDLGPPPPECAAANRMSPAGISIFYGATDRATAIAEAGAHAAHRFVVTGEFTPTRELHLIDLTNLPEPPSIFDESSHTEYFVVRFLQRFIHDITLPVELDGHEHIDYVPTQVFTEYFRYAFPDRVDGLMFPSAQGPGVNVVVFVGADRCADKGSETEDTTLSFDTATLRTSRVMTVAR
;
A
#
# COMPACT_ATOMS: atom_id res chain seq x y z
N MET A 1 -21.24 17.49 -36.58
CA MET A 1 -19.78 17.55 -36.41
C MET A 1 -19.41 16.52 -35.37
N THR A 2 -18.40 15.69 -35.63
CA THR A 2 -17.79 14.87 -34.58
C THR A 2 -17.22 15.80 -33.50
N PRO A 3 -17.44 15.51 -32.21
CA PRO A 3 -16.92 16.36 -31.14
C PRO A 3 -15.39 16.50 -31.19
N ALA A 4 -14.89 17.59 -30.62
CA ALA A 4 -13.47 17.86 -30.47
C ALA A 4 -13.17 18.26 -29.03
N VAL A 5 -12.10 17.71 -28.45
CA VAL A 5 -11.75 17.87 -27.03
C VAL A 5 -10.43 18.63 -26.92
N CYS A 6 -10.42 19.72 -26.14
CA CYS A 6 -9.21 20.49 -25.84
C CYS A 6 -8.64 20.07 -24.46
N PRO A 7 -7.37 20.37 -24.16
CA PRO A 7 -6.69 19.88 -22.95
C PRO A 7 -7.25 20.48 -21.65
N LEU A 8 -8.07 21.54 -21.71
CA LEU A 8 -8.70 22.15 -20.52
C LEU A 8 -9.74 21.24 -19.85
N HIS A 9 -10.18 20.17 -20.51
CA HIS A 9 -11.18 19.26 -19.99
C HIS A 9 -10.61 18.04 -19.26
N VAL A 10 -9.28 17.95 -19.13
CA VAL A 10 -8.59 16.79 -18.58
C VAL A 10 -7.51 17.27 -17.62
N GLU A 11 -7.40 16.68 -16.43
CA GLU A 11 -6.33 16.99 -15.47
C GLU A 11 -5.10 16.10 -15.68
N ASP A 12 -5.31 14.87 -16.17
CA ASP A 12 -4.23 13.92 -16.46
C ASP A 12 -3.24 14.49 -17.50
N ILE A 13 -1.96 14.49 -17.11
CA ILE A 13 -0.89 15.15 -17.87
C ILE A 13 -0.60 14.46 -19.21
N VAL A 14 -0.72 13.13 -19.27
CA VAL A 14 -0.42 12.35 -20.47
C VAL A 14 -1.52 12.56 -21.51
N LEU A 15 -2.79 12.54 -21.09
CA LEU A 15 -3.90 12.89 -21.96
C LEU A 15 -3.80 14.34 -22.44
N GLN A 16 -3.46 15.30 -21.57
CA GLN A 16 -3.23 16.69 -22.00
C GLN A 16 -2.12 16.78 -23.07
N GLN A 17 -1.00 16.07 -22.88
CA GLN A 17 0.11 16.04 -23.83
C GLN A 17 -0.31 15.40 -25.16
N ARG A 18 -1.03 14.28 -25.13
CA ARG A 18 -1.58 13.61 -26.33
C ARG A 18 -2.54 14.54 -27.08
N ILE A 19 -3.43 15.23 -26.38
CA ILE A 19 -4.35 16.21 -27.01
C ILE A 19 -3.57 17.32 -27.71
N LYS A 20 -2.54 17.88 -27.06
CA LYS A 20 -1.71 18.96 -27.63
C LYS A 20 -0.89 18.46 -28.83
N ALA A 21 -0.30 17.27 -28.75
CA ALA A 21 0.55 16.71 -29.79
C ALA A 21 -0.24 16.29 -31.05
N HIS A 22 -1.50 15.90 -30.89
CA HIS A 22 -2.36 15.40 -31.96
C HIS A 22 -3.55 16.33 -32.27
N ALA A 23 -3.46 17.62 -31.93
CA ALA A 23 -4.53 18.57 -32.18
C ALA A 23 -4.75 18.76 -33.71
N THR A 24 -5.99 18.53 -34.15
CA THR A 24 -6.40 18.69 -35.56
C THR A 24 -7.50 19.75 -35.73
N GLU A 25 -8.20 20.08 -34.65
CA GLU A 25 -9.39 20.92 -34.67
C GLU A 25 -9.10 22.32 -34.08
N PRO A 26 -9.55 23.40 -34.73
CA PRO A 26 -9.30 24.77 -34.27
C PRO A 26 -10.24 25.21 -33.13
N ALA A 27 -11.23 24.40 -32.75
CA ALA A 27 -12.20 24.74 -31.71
C ALA A 27 -12.59 23.52 -30.87
N CYS A 28 -12.86 23.74 -29.58
CA CYS A 28 -13.39 22.74 -28.67
C CYS A 28 -14.92 22.64 -28.79
N SER A 29 -15.47 21.42 -28.70
CA SER A 29 -16.92 21.19 -28.68
C SER A 29 -17.56 21.32 -27.29
N TYR A 30 -16.73 21.47 -26.24
CA TYR A 30 -17.14 21.43 -24.84
C TYR A 30 -16.83 22.72 -24.07
N CYS A 31 -16.17 23.70 -24.71
CA CYS A 31 -15.94 25.02 -24.14
C CYS A 31 -15.78 26.07 -25.23
N ALA A 32 -15.62 27.34 -24.84
CA ALA A 32 -15.46 28.45 -25.78
C ALA A 32 -14.06 28.53 -26.43
N ALA A 33 -13.13 27.63 -26.08
CA ALA A 33 -11.77 27.66 -26.62
C ALA A 33 -11.78 27.47 -28.15
N ASN A 34 -11.17 28.42 -28.84
CA ASN A 34 -10.93 28.40 -30.28
C ASN A 34 -9.62 29.14 -30.58
N GLY A 35 -8.97 28.81 -31.70
CA GLY A 35 -7.71 29.42 -32.07
C GLY A 35 -7.42 29.37 -33.58
N PRO A 36 -6.46 30.20 -34.05
CA PRO A 36 -6.03 30.20 -35.45
C PRO A 36 -5.22 28.94 -35.83
N ALA A 37 -4.75 28.18 -34.85
CA ALA A 37 -4.10 26.88 -35.00
C ALA A 37 -4.96 25.80 -34.32
N PRO A 38 -4.76 24.50 -34.66
CA PRO A 38 -5.42 23.42 -33.94
C PRO A 38 -5.13 23.45 -32.44
N ILE A 39 -6.19 23.38 -31.63
CA ILE A 39 -6.12 23.39 -30.15
C ILE A 39 -6.84 22.20 -29.51
N ALA A 40 -7.59 21.43 -30.29
CA ALA A 40 -8.38 20.31 -29.85
C ALA A 40 -8.11 19.09 -30.75
N VAL A 41 -8.23 17.90 -30.16
CA VAL A 41 -8.12 16.64 -30.88
C VAL A 41 -9.52 16.19 -31.33
N SER A 42 -9.59 15.47 -32.45
CA SER A 42 -10.84 14.83 -32.89
C SER A 42 -11.36 13.82 -31.86
N TRP A 43 -12.67 13.57 -31.86
CA TRP A 43 -13.30 12.58 -30.99
C TRP A 43 -12.63 11.19 -31.05
N ALA A 44 -12.30 10.73 -32.26
CA ALA A 44 -11.71 9.42 -32.46
C ALA A 44 -10.34 9.28 -31.75
N ALA A 45 -9.46 10.27 -31.94
CA ALA A 45 -8.14 10.27 -31.32
C ALA A 45 -8.20 10.52 -29.79
N PHE A 46 -9.17 11.31 -29.31
CA PHE A 46 -9.43 11.39 -27.87
C PHE A 46 -9.85 10.04 -27.29
N MET A 47 -10.81 9.36 -27.91
CA MET A 47 -11.30 8.06 -27.45
C MET A 47 -10.24 6.98 -27.52
N GLU A 48 -9.37 6.98 -28.53
CA GLU A 48 -8.22 6.08 -28.62
C GLU A 48 -7.30 6.24 -27.40
N ALA A 49 -6.93 7.47 -27.04
CA ALA A 49 -6.11 7.75 -25.87
C ALA A 49 -6.83 7.37 -24.55
N PHE A 50 -8.12 7.68 -24.44
CA PHE A 50 -8.93 7.34 -23.26
C PHE A 50 -9.08 5.83 -23.07
N LEU A 51 -9.23 5.08 -24.17
CA LEU A 51 -9.38 3.63 -24.15
C LEU A 51 -8.12 2.90 -23.67
N VAL A 52 -6.93 3.53 -23.67
CA VAL A 52 -5.74 3.00 -23.01
C VAL A 52 -6.00 2.77 -21.51
N GLY A 53 -6.55 3.80 -20.83
CA GLY A 53 -6.89 3.70 -19.41
C GLY A 53 -8.05 2.73 -19.14
N VAL A 54 -9.05 2.71 -20.03
CA VAL A 54 -10.12 1.69 -19.96
C VAL A 54 -9.54 0.29 -20.08
N GLY A 55 -8.66 0.07 -21.07
CA GLY A 55 -8.02 -1.20 -21.35
C GLY A 55 -7.12 -1.71 -20.22
N ALA A 56 -6.62 -0.81 -19.36
CA ALA A 56 -5.83 -1.16 -18.19
C ALA A 56 -6.66 -1.84 -17.09
N HIS A 57 -7.90 -1.40 -16.86
CA HIS A 57 -8.77 -1.94 -15.82
C HIS A 57 -9.86 -2.88 -16.33
N TYR A 58 -10.23 -2.75 -17.60
CA TYR A 58 -11.40 -3.37 -18.18
C TYR A 58 -11.11 -4.00 -19.54
N GLN A 59 -11.81 -5.08 -19.80
CA GLN A 59 -11.88 -5.71 -21.13
C GLN A 59 -13.34 -5.84 -21.55
N ARG A 60 -13.58 -6.01 -22.85
CA ARG A 60 -14.93 -6.22 -23.39
C ARG A 60 -15.40 -7.63 -23.04
N VAL A 61 -16.71 -7.77 -22.80
CA VAL A 61 -17.35 -9.08 -22.59
C VAL A 61 -17.15 -9.96 -23.82
N SER A 62 -16.60 -11.16 -23.61
CA SER A 62 -16.68 -12.28 -24.55
C SER A 62 -17.95 -13.11 -24.28
N ALA A 63 -18.43 -13.86 -25.28
CA ALA A 63 -19.67 -14.64 -25.15
C ALA A 63 -19.63 -15.58 -23.92
N GLY A 64 -20.69 -15.57 -23.10
CA GLY A 64 -20.86 -16.49 -21.95
C GLY A 64 -20.45 -15.95 -20.58
N VAL A 65 -20.38 -14.63 -20.38
CA VAL A 65 -20.01 -14.01 -19.09
C VAL A 65 -21.21 -13.34 -18.40
N ASP A 66 -21.56 -13.82 -17.20
CA ASP A 66 -22.72 -13.35 -16.40
C ASP A 66 -22.44 -12.10 -15.53
N ALA A 67 -21.24 -11.50 -15.59
CA ALA A 67 -20.82 -10.41 -14.71
C ALA A 67 -20.37 -9.15 -15.48
N ALA A 68 -21.29 -8.56 -16.26
CA ALA A 68 -21.01 -7.34 -17.01
C ALA A 68 -21.06 -6.09 -16.11
N VAL A 69 -19.98 -5.32 -16.11
CA VAL A 69 -19.92 -3.98 -15.54
C VAL A 69 -20.61 -3.00 -16.52
N PRO A 70 -21.59 -2.20 -16.07
CA PRO A 70 -22.23 -1.21 -16.93
C PRO A 70 -21.23 -0.17 -17.44
N ALA A 71 -21.35 0.21 -18.71
CA ALA A 71 -20.48 1.19 -19.35
C ALA A 71 -20.39 2.52 -18.59
N GLY A 72 -21.51 3.02 -18.04
CA GLY A 72 -21.51 4.24 -17.23
C GLY A 72 -20.71 4.13 -15.93
N ARG A 73 -20.54 2.93 -15.35
CA ARG A 73 -19.64 2.72 -14.20
C ARG A 73 -18.19 2.76 -14.64
N VAL A 74 -17.85 2.06 -15.72
CA VAL A 74 -16.51 2.08 -16.34
C VAL A 74 -16.10 3.51 -16.68
N ALA A 75 -16.98 4.24 -17.38
CA ALA A 75 -16.78 5.63 -17.74
C ALA A 75 -16.46 6.46 -16.50
N ARG A 76 -17.30 6.44 -15.47
CA ARG A 76 -17.13 7.25 -14.26
C ARG A 76 -15.79 7.02 -13.57
N GLU A 77 -15.35 5.77 -13.48
CA GLU A 77 -14.07 5.43 -12.84
C GLU A 77 -12.90 6.00 -13.63
N ILE A 78 -12.83 5.72 -14.93
CA ILE A 78 -11.70 6.15 -15.77
C ILE A 78 -11.73 7.68 -15.98
N LEU A 79 -12.92 8.30 -16.04
CA LEU A 79 -13.08 9.76 -16.07
C LEU A 79 -12.58 10.42 -14.78
N GLY A 80 -12.81 9.79 -13.64
CA GLY A 80 -12.27 10.24 -12.36
C GLY A 80 -10.74 10.25 -12.36
N LEU A 81 -10.12 9.19 -12.89
CA LEU A 81 -8.65 9.11 -13.06
C LEU A 81 -8.11 10.13 -14.07
N ALA A 82 -8.88 10.46 -15.10
CA ALA A 82 -8.53 11.49 -16.08
C ALA A 82 -8.72 12.92 -15.56
N GLY A 83 -9.44 13.12 -14.45
CA GLY A 83 -9.90 14.43 -13.99
C GLY A 83 -10.88 15.11 -14.95
N VAL A 84 -11.72 14.32 -15.63
CA VAL A 84 -12.74 14.84 -16.56
C VAL A 84 -14.05 15.05 -15.81
N SER A 85 -14.49 16.31 -15.72
CA SER A 85 -15.70 16.70 -14.98
C SER A 85 -16.78 17.39 -15.82
N HIS A 86 -16.49 17.71 -17.09
CA HIS A 86 -17.44 18.43 -17.94
C HIS A 86 -18.68 17.56 -18.26
N PRO A 87 -19.91 17.96 -17.87
CA PRO A 87 -21.08 17.07 -17.92
C PRO A 87 -21.36 16.45 -19.29
N LYS A 88 -21.37 17.26 -20.35
CA LYS A 88 -21.60 16.76 -21.71
C LYS A 88 -20.50 15.81 -22.20
N LEU A 89 -19.25 16.04 -21.77
CA LEU A 89 -18.14 15.17 -22.18
C LEU A 89 -18.24 13.82 -21.46
N VAL A 90 -18.61 13.85 -20.18
CA VAL A 90 -18.92 12.64 -19.39
C VAL A 90 -20.04 11.82 -20.03
N ASP A 91 -21.12 12.48 -20.47
CA ASP A 91 -22.24 11.82 -21.14
C ASP A 91 -21.83 11.21 -22.49
N ASP A 92 -21.14 11.98 -23.34
CA ASP A 92 -20.68 11.51 -24.66
C ASP A 92 -19.72 10.31 -24.54
N ILE A 93 -18.81 10.31 -23.55
CA ILE A 93 -17.89 9.19 -23.29
C ILE A 93 -18.66 7.97 -22.77
N SER A 94 -19.62 8.18 -21.87
CA SER A 94 -20.45 7.11 -21.32
C SER A 94 -21.30 6.44 -22.40
N GLU A 95 -21.87 7.22 -23.31
CA GLU A 95 -22.60 6.73 -24.48
C GLU A 95 -21.69 5.93 -25.42
N ALA A 96 -20.49 6.46 -25.73
CA ALA A 96 -19.52 5.78 -26.58
C ALA A 96 -19.08 4.42 -26.02
N LEU A 97 -18.88 4.31 -24.70
CA LEU A 97 -18.59 3.04 -24.04
C LEU A 97 -19.81 2.10 -23.99
N GLY A 98 -21.02 2.65 -24.02
CA GLY A 98 -22.29 1.91 -24.05
C GLY A 98 -22.55 1.15 -25.36
N GLY A 99 -21.82 1.47 -26.43
CA GLY A 99 -21.89 0.72 -27.69
C GLY A 99 -21.32 -0.71 -27.62
N ALA A 100 -20.61 -1.06 -26.55
CA ALA A 100 -20.12 -2.41 -26.32
C ALA A 100 -21.18 -3.28 -25.61
N PRO A 101 -21.23 -4.61 -25.86
CA PRO A 101 -22.19 -5.52 -25.23
C PRO A 101 -22.03 -5.61 -23.70
N GLY A 102 -20.89 -5.17 -23.18
CA GLY A 102 -20.59 -5.06 -21.75
C GLY A 102 -19.09 -4.99 -21.51
N TRP A 103 -18.72 -4.66 -20.28
CA TRP A 103 -17.33 -4.58 -19.82
C TRP A 103 -17.11 -5.55 -18.67
N VAL A 104 -15.87 -6.01 -18.48
CA VAL A 104 -15.48 -6.89 -17.39
C VAL A 104 -14.21 -6.33 -16.78
N ALA A 105 -14.16 -6.19 -15.44
CA ALA A 105 -12.94 -5.81 -14.75
C ALA A 105 -11.87 -6.88 -14.94
N ARG A 106 -10.61 -6.47 -15.11
CA ARG A 106 -9.48 -7.39 -15.20
C ARG A 106 -9.22 -8.10 -13.86
N ASP A 107 -9.43 -7.46 -12.71
CA ASP A 107 -9.36 -8.14 -11.40
C ASP A 107 -10.62 -9.00 -11.13
N ARG A 108 -10.85 -10.01 -11.98
CA ARG A 108 -12.11 -10.75 -11.97
C ARG A 108 -12.16 -11.79 -10.86
N ARG A 109 -13.16 -11.63 -10.00
CA ARG A 109 -13.68 -12.66 -9.08
C ARG A 109 -14.84 -13.42 -9.75
N ASN A 110 -14.78 -14.74 -9.79
CA ASN A 110 -15.88 -15.62 -10.17
C ASN A 110 -16.46 -16.33 -8.92
N SER A 111 -17.53 -17.13 -9.08
CA SER A 111 -18.17 -17.85 -7.97
C SER A 111 -17.27 -18.87 -7.27
N ASN A 112 -16.13 -19.20 -7.88
CA ASN A 112 -15.18 -20.22 -7.43
C ASN A 112 -13.81 -19.64 -7.00
N GLY A 113 -13.64 -18.31 -6.96
CA GLY A 113 -12.38 -17.64 -6.57
C GLY A 113 -11.98 -16.49 -7.50
N ILE A 114 -10.72 -16.07 -7.44
CA ILE A 114 -10.14 -15.10 -8.39
C ILE A 114 -9.58 -15.83 -9.61
N ASP A 115 -10.06 -15.44 -10.79
CA ASP A 115 -9.70 -16.06 -12.08
C ASP A 115 -8.59 -15.26 -12.79
N GLN A 116 -8.54 -13.94 -12.54
CA GLN A 116 -7.58 -13.02 -13.15
C GLN A 116 -7.04 -12.07 -12.08
N LEU A 117 -5.72 -12.09 -11.90
CA LEU A 117 -4.97 -11.23 -10.98
C LEU A 117 -4.30 -10.13 -11.79
N SER A 118 -4.85 -8.92 -11.77
CA SER A 118 -4.22 -7.72 -12.32
C SER A 118 -3.72 -6.84 -11.19
N TYR A 119 -2.56 -7.18 -10.60
CA TYR A 119 -1.84 -6.36 -9.62
C TYR A 119 -2.69 -5.81 -8.44
N GLY A 120 -3.89 -6.32 -8.20
CA GLY A 120 -4.83 -5.77 -7.23
C GLY A 120 -4.59 -6.29 -5.81
N TRP A 121 -4.42 -5.38 -4.86
CA TRP A 121 -4.30 -5.73 -3.43
C TRP A 121 -5.52 -6.51 -2.91
N ASP A 122 -6.73 -6.14 -3.30
CA ASP A 122 -7.94 -6.84 -2.87
C ASP A 122 -8.01 -8.27 -3.42
N ALA A 123 -7.47 -8.50 -4.62
CA ALA A 123 -7.33 -9.83 -5.18
C ALA A 123 -6.32 -10.67 -4.40
N PHE A 124 -5.14 -10.10 -4.12
CA PHE A 124 -4.14 -10.72 -3.26
C PHE A 124 -4.70 -11.09 -1.88
N LYS A 125 -5.41 -10.17 -1.22
CA LYS A 125 -6.06 -10.41 0.08
C LYS A 125 -6.98 -11.61 0.05
N HIS A 126 -7.82 -11.73 -0.97
CA HIS A 126 -8.78 -12.83 -1.04
C HIS A 126 -8.08 -14.19 -1.14
N ILE A 127 -7.04 -14.28 -1.98
CA ILE A 127 -6.26 -15.51 -2.18
C ILE A 127 -5.65 -15.97 -0.87
N VAL A 128 -4.92 -15.08 -0.19
CA VAL A 128 -4.23 -15.45 1.06
C VAL A 128 -5.20 -15.64 2.23
N LYS A 129 -6.35 -14.95 2.27
CA LYS A 129 -7.34 -15.15 3.34
C LYS A 129 -8.12 -16.45 3.18
N HIS A 130 -8.54 -16.79 1.95
CA HIS A 130 -9.61 -17.77 1.71
C HIS A 130 -9.24 -18.93 0.79
N GLU A 131 -8.16 -18.85 0.03
CA GLU A 131 -7.79 -19.89 -0.95
C GLU A 131 -6.50 -20.61 -0.55
N MET A 132 -5.37 -19.90 -0.44
CA MET A 132 -4.07 -20.49 -0.20
C MET A 132 -3.09 -19.54 0.47
N ARG A 133 -2.56 -19.94 1.64
CA ARG A 133 -1.65 -19.14 2.48
C ARG A 133 -0.18 -19.42 2.25
N TYR A 134 0.20 -20.70 2.23
CA TYR A 134 1.60 -21.10 2.25
C TYR A 134 2.16 -21.43 0.86
N PHE A 135 1.31 -21.92 -0.03
CA PHE A 135 1.69 -22.37 -1.36
C PHE A 135 1.15 -21.46 -2.47
N PHE A 136 0.81 -20.20 -2.17
CA PHE A 136 0.25 -19.29 -3.17
C PHE A 136 1.15 -19.12 -4.40
N ALA A 137 2.46 -19.30 -4.21
CA ALA A 137 3.48 -19.32 -5.26
C ALA A 137 3.38 -20.53 -6.23
N SER A 138 2.75 -21.63 -5.84
CA SER A 138 2.70 -22.87 -6.65
C SER A 138 1.55 -22.92 -7.64
N ARG A 139 0.70 -21.88 -7.71
CA ARG A 139 -0.46 -21.86 -8.58
C ARG A 139 -0.09 -21.27 -9.93
N SER A 140 -0.14 -22.08 -10.98
CA SER A 140 -0.04 -21.59 -12.36
C SER A 140 -1.34 -20.89 -12.75
N THR A 141 -1.26 -19.66 -13.27
CA THR A 141 -2.37 -19.02 -13.98
C THR A 141 -2.56 -19.71 -15.34
N VAL A 142 -3.80 -20.04 -15.70
CA VAL A 142 -4.13 -20.72 -16.97
C VAL A 142 -4.23 -19.71 -18.14
N SER A 143 -4.32 -18.43 -17.81
CA SER A 143 -4.30 -17.26 -18.70
C SER A 143 -3.02 -16.46 -18.45
N GLY A 144 -2.60 -15.61 -19.39
CA GLY A 144 -1.40 -14.74 -19.30
C GLY A 144 -1.43 -13.67 -18.21
N ASP A 145 -1.99 -13.99 -17.05
CA ASP A 145 -2.18 -13.17 -15.86
C ASP A 145 -1.11 -13.48 -14.82
N MET A 146 -0.88 -12.53 -13.92
CA MET A 146 0.15 -12.65 -12.90
C MET A 146 -0.35 -13.52 -11.73
N THR A 147 0.53 -14.33 -11.16
CA THR A 147 0.31 -14.98 -9.87
C THR A 147 0.50 -13.98 -8.73
N ALA A 148 -0.01 -14.30 -7.53
CA ALA A 148 0.26 -13.48 -6.34
C ALA A 148 1.76 -13.33 -6.06
N LEU A 149 2.58 -14.35 -6.37
CA LEU A 149 4.03 -14.25 -6.30
C LEU A 149 4.59 -13.24 -7.31
N GLN A 150 4.13 -13.28 -8.56
CA GLN A 150 4.59 -12.34 -9.58
C GLN A 150 4.20 -10.89 -9.24
N VAL A 151 3.05 -10.67 -8.59
CA VAL A 151 2.70 -9.32 -8.08
C VAL A 151 3.71 -8.87 -7.03
N LEU A 152 4.06 -9.74 -6.09
CA LEU A 152 5.08 -9.43 -5.07
C LEU A 152 6.47 -9.23 -5.69
N GLN A 153 6.81 -9.96 -6.77
CA GLN A 153 8.05 -9.75 -7.54
C GLN A 153 8.07 -8.39 -8.22
N ALA A 154 6.99 -7.99 -8.90
CA ALA A 154 6.91 -6.66 -9.51
C ALA A 154 6.98 -5.53 -8.45
N VAL A 155 6.43 -5.78 -7.26
CA VAL A 155 6.55 -4.87 -6.12
C VAL A 155 8.00 -4.79 -5.62
N SER A 156 8.72 -5.91 -5.53
CA SER A 156 10.15 -5.93 -5.24
C SER A 156 10.95 -5.17 -6.28
N ASP A 157 10.73 -5.46 -7.57
CA ASP A 157 11.43 -4.83 -8.69
C ASP A 157 11.26 -3.31 -8.67
N LEU A 158 10.04 -2.81 -8.37
CA LEU A 158 9.82 -1.38 -8.21
C LEU A 158 10.59 -0.83 -7.01
N GLY A 159 10.55 -1.54 -5.87
CA GLY A 159 11.30 -1.18 -4.68
C GLY A 159 12.78 -0.98 -5.00
N GLU A 160 13.42 -1.97 -5.61
CA GLU A 160 14.84 -1.93 -6.00
C GLU A 160 15.20 -0.77 -6.93
N ASN A 161 14.31 -0.46 -7.86
CA ASN A 161 14.54 0.58 -8.85
C ASN A 161 14.09 1.98 -8.40
N HIS A 162 13.55 2.12 -7.19
CA HIS A 162 13.05 3.38 -6.67
C HIS A 162 13.81 3.82 -5.40
N PRO A 163 14.80 4.73 -5.52
CA PRO A 163 15.65 5.18 -4.40
C PRO A 163 14.91 5.81 -3.22
N ALA A 164 13.67 6.29 -3.43
CA ALA A 164 12.85 6.81 -2.32
C ALA A 164 12.13 5.71 -1.51
N VAL A 165 12.13 4.47 -2.01
CA VAL A 165 11.52 3.29 -1.36
C VAL A 165 12.60 2.37 -0.80
N TRP A 166 13.70 2.19 -1.54
CA TRP A 166 14.81 1.31 -1.12
C TRP A 166 16.17 1.76 -1.69
N PRO A 167 17.29 1.57 -0.95
CA PRO A 167 17.37 1.28 0.49
C PRO A 167 17.23 2.56 1.32
N ALA A 168 16.34 2.56 2.32
CA ALA A 168 16.23 3.66 3.25
C ALA A 168 16.97 3.35 4.56
N PRO A 169 17.78 4.28 5.10
CA PRO A 169 18.45 4.06 6.38
C PRO A 169 17.43 4.02 7.52
N CYS A 170 17.62 3.11 8.47
CA CYS A 170 16.78 3.07 9.68
C CYS A 170 16.91 4.37 10.48
N PRO A 171 15.79 5.04 10.82
CA PRO A 171 15.80 6.16 11.74
C PRO A 171 16.39 5.76 13.10
N ALA A 172 17.08 6.69 13.75
CA ALA A 172 17.65 6.46 15.07
C ALA A 172 17.58 7.74 15.93
N PRO A 173 17.22 7.64 17.22
CA PRO A 173 16.78 6.43 17.91
C PRO A 173 15.35 6.00 17.51
N LEU A 174 15.04 4.73 17.71
CA LEU A 174 13.67 4.20 17.67
C LEU A 174 13.09 4.19 19.07
N PHE A 175 11.84 4.64 19.21
CA PHE A 175 11.12 4.63 20.46
C PHE A 175 10.19 3.44 20.52
N ARG A 176 10.24 2.68 21.61
CA ARG A 176 9.30 1.60 21.86
C ARG A 176 8.51 1.88 23.13
N ALA A 177 7.25 1.46 23.12
CA ALA A 177 6.34 1.59 24.26
C ALA A 177 5.74 0.23 24.63
N ARG A 178 5.57 0.01 25.93
CA ARG A 178 4.90 -1.16 26.49
C ARG A 178 3.88 -0.69 27.52
N MET A 179 2.63 -1.11 27.34
CA MET A 179 1.53 -0.77 28.24
C MET A 179 1.50 -1.69 29.45
N ALA A 180 1.28 -1.13 30.64
CA ALA A 180 1.16 -1.84 31.91
C ALA A 180 -0.17 -1.54 32.60
N THR A 181 -0.75 -2.54 33.25
CA THR A 181 -1.98 -2.39 34.02
C THR A 181 -1.72 -1.63 35.32
N THR A 182 -0.57 -1.87 35.94
CA THR A 182 -0.19 -1.29 37.22
C THR A 182 1.17 -0.60 37.16
N GLU A 183 1.39 0.38 38.05
CA GLU A 183 2.70 1.02 38.19
C GLU A 183 3.77 0.02 38.67
N SER A 184 3.38 -0.94 39.50
CA SER A 184 4.27 -2.02 39.95
C SER A 184 4.75 -2.87 38.77
N GLU A 185 3.86 -3.29 37.88
CA GLU A 185 4.25 -4.01 36.66
C GLU A 185 5.23 -3.19 35.80
N ALA A 186 4.88 -1.93 35.54
CA ALA A 186 5.75 -0.99 34.81
C ALA A 186 7.11 -0.76 35.50
N SER A 187 7.20 -0.96 36.82
CA SER A 187 8.44 -0.75 37.55
C SER A 187 9.46 -1.89 37.41
N HIS A 188 9.04 -3.05 36.89
CA HIS A 188 9.94 -4.18 36.67
C HIS A 188 10.60 -4.14 35.29
N TRP A 189 10.02 -3.46 34.31
CA TRP A 189 10.58 -3.38 32.96
C TRP A 189 11.72 -2.37 32.94
N ARG A 190 12.96 -2.85 32.89
CA ARG A 190 14.16 -2.02 33.02
C ARG A 190 15.21 -2.29 31.96
N HIS A 191 15.11 -3.42 31.26
CA HIS A 191 16.13 -3.91 30.36
C HIS A 191 15.56 -4.16 28.95
N ALA A 192 16.46 -4.38 27.99
CA ALA A 192 16.14 -4.71 26.61
C ALA A 192 15.24 -5.94 26.51
N GLY A 193 15.43 -6.94 27.37
CA GLY A 193 14.57 -8.13 27.42
C GLY A 193 13.13 -7.84 27.85
N ASP A 194 12.88 -6.72 28.54
CA ASP A 194 11.55 -6.31 28.98
C ASP A 194 10.85 -5.42 27.95
N LEU A 195 11.59 -4.49 27.34
CA LEU A 195 11.01 -3.51 26.42
C LEU A 195 11.16 -3.91 24.95
N GLY A 196 12.10 -4.79 24.62
CA GLY A 196 12.35 -5.30 23.29
C GLY A 196 11.23 -6.22 22.78
N PRO A 197 11.45 -6.86 21.62
CA PRO A 197 10.48 -7.77 21.05
C PRO A 197 10.33 -9.00 21.95
N PRO A 198 9.11 -9.55 22.11
CA PRO A 198 8.91 -10.73 22.94
C PRO A 198 9.68 -11.93 22.35
N PRO A 199 10.11 -12.89 23.17
CA PRO A 199 10.63 -14.15 22.64
C PRO A 199 9.55 -14.89 21.83
N PRO A 200 9.92 -15.79 20.90
CA PRO A 200 8.98 -16.48 20.01
C PRO A 200 7.77 -17.10 20.73
N GLU A 201 7.98 -17.69 21.90
CA GLU A 201 6.94 -18.36 22.71
C GLU A 201 5.88 -17.38 23.25
N CYS A 202 6.19 -16.08 23.29
CA CYS A 202 5.30 -15.02 23.77
C CYS A 202 4.95 -14.01 22.67
N ALA A 203 5.39 -14.22 21.43
CA ALA A 203 5.10 -13.34 20.30
C ALA A 203 3.64 -13.52 19.86
N ALA A 204 2.80 -12.53 20.17
CA ALA A 204 1.42 -12.47 19.71
C ALA A 204 1.33 -12.05 18.23
N ALA A 205 0.26 -12.46 17.56
CA ALA A 205 -0.02 -12.02 16.20
C ALA A 205 -0.28 -10.51 16.16
N ASN A 206 0.24 -9.87 15.11
CA ASN A 206 0.09 -8.45 14.84
C ASN A 206 0.05 -8.23 13.31
N ARG A 207 -0.09 -6.99 12.85
CA ARG A 207 -0.26 -6.68 11.42
C ARG A 207 0.89 -7.19 10.54
N MET A 208 2.14 -7.20 11.02
CA MET A 208 3.28 -7.57 10.18
C MET A 208 3.86 -8.95 10.49
N SER A 209 3.45 -9.60 11.58
CA SER A 209 3.93 -10.94 11.94
C SER A 209 2.84 -11.82 12.58
N PRO A 210 2.79 -13.12 12.22
CA PRO A 210 1.94 -14.08 12.89
C PRO A 210 2.47 -14.40 14.29
N ALA A 211 1.61 -15.00 15.12
CA ALA A 211 2.02 -15.48 16.43
C ALA A 211 3.20 -16.47 16.30
N GLY A 212 4.18 -16.36 17.20
CA GLY A 212 5.43 -17.14 17.13
C GLY A 212 6.57 -16.48 16.36
N ILE A 213 6.31 -15.43 15.57
CA ILE A 213 7.36 -14.71 14.84
C ILE A 213 7.68 -13.40 15.55
N SER A 214 8.84 -13.35 16.19
CA SER A 214 9.33 -12.17 16.92
C SER A 214 9.90 -11.12 15.96
N ILE A 215 9.37 -9.89 16.06
CA ILE A 215 9.80 -8.72 15.29
C ILE A 215 9.77 -7.49 16.20
N PHE A 216 10.74 -6.58 16.04
CA PHE A 216 10.76 -5.31 16.77
C PHE A 216 9.79 -4.30 16.15
N TYR A 217 8.93 -3.72 17.01
CA TYR A 217 8.07 -2.59 16.67
C TYR A 217 8.50 -1.37 17.46
N GLY A 218 8.76 -0.27 16.76
CA GLY A 218 9.01 1.03 17.35
C GLY A 218 8.46 2.16 16.49
N ALA A 219 8.76 3.39 16.87
CA ALA A 219 8.40 4.58 16.13
C ALA A 219 9.56 5.59 16.12
N THR A 220 9.49 6.57 15.22
CA THR A 220 10.49 7.64 15.13
C THR A 220 10.44 8.64 16.29
N ASP A 221 9.35 8.65 17.05
CA ASP A 221 9.20 9.50 18.23
C ASP A 221 8.39 8.81 19.34
N ARG A 222 8.59 9.29 20.56
CA ARG A 222 7.97 8.72 21.76
C ARG A 222 6.45 8.87 21.80
N ALA A 223 5.91 9.97 21.27
CA ALA A 223 4.46 10.22 21.30
C ALA A 223 3.74 9.22 20.39
N THR A 224 4.30 8.97 19.20
CA THR A 224 3.82 7.93 18.27
C THR A 224 3.89 6.55 18.90
N ALA A 225 5.01 6.17 19.52
CA ALA A 225 5.13 4.88 20.20
C ALA A 225 4.06 4.69 21.30
N ILE A 226 3.80 5.73 22.10
CA ILE A 226 2.75 5.70 23.14
C ILE A 226 1.36 5.57 22.51
N ALA A 227 1.07 6.32 21.46
CA ALA A 227 -0.24 6.32 20.81
C ALA A 227 -0.55 4.95 20.19
N GLU A 228 0.41 4.35 19.49
CA GLU A 228 0.28 3.02 18.89
C GLU A 228 0.12 1.92 19.95
N ALA A 229 0.94 1.93 21.01
CA ALA A 229 0.82 0.97 22.11
C ALA A 229 -0.50 1.14 22.88
N GLY A 230 -1.02 2.37 22.97
CA GLY A 230 -2.23 2.72 23.68
C GLY A 230 -3.54 2.47 22.92
N ALA A 231 -3.49 2.33 21.58
CA ALA A 231 -4.68 2.26 20.72
C ALA A 231 -5.67 1.14 21.11
N HIS A 232 -5.18 0.06 21.72
CA HIS A 232 -5.97 -1.13 22.05
C HIS A 232 -5.88 -1.54 23.53
N ALA A 233 -5.31 -0.68 24.37
CA ALA A 233 -5.01 -0.99 25.75
C ALA A 233 -5.83 -0.12 26.71
N ALA A 234 -6.71 -0.74 27.50
CA ALA A 234 -7.34 -0.09 28.68
C ALA A 234 -6.34 0.09 29.86
N HIS A 235 -5.05 -0.01 29.58
CA HIS A 235 -3.97 0.05 30.55
C HIS A 235 -3.65 1.49 30.94
N ARG A 236 -3.25 1.69 32.19
CA ARG A 236 -3.12 3.02 32.81
C ARG A 236 -1.70 3.57 32.77
N PHE A 237 -0.71 2.72 32.54
CA PHE A 237 0.69 3.10 32.55
C PHE A 237 1.34 2.67 31.24
N VAL A 238 2.33 3.45 30.81
CA VAL A 238 3.17 3.13 29.66
C VAL A 238 4.62 3.28 30.07
N VAL A 239 5.45 2.31 29.71
CA VAL A 239 6.90 2.41 29.79
C VAL A 239 7.44 2.60 28.39
N THR A 240 8.30 3.59 28.21
CA THR A 240 8.91 3.90 26.93
C THR A 240 10.42 4.01 27.05
N GLY A 241 11.15 3.69 25.99
CA GLY A 241 12.59 3.92 25.91
C GLY A 241 13.13 3.80 24.49
N GLU A 242 14.41 4.15 24.35
CA GLU A 242 15.08 4.33 23.08
C GLU A 242 15.95 3.12 22.73
N PHE A 243 15.80 2.65 21.49
CA PHE A 243 16.60 1.62 20.86
C PHE A 243 17.38 2.23 19.70
N THR A 244 18.68 2.02 19.64
CA THR A 244 19.54 2.53 18.57
C THR A 244 20.15 1.35 17.80
N PRO A 245 20.09 1.35 16.45
CA PRO A 245 20.82 0.39 15.66
C PRO A 245 22.33 0.40 15.95
N THR A 246 22.94 -0.76 16.14
CA THR A 246 24.39 -0.93 16.38
C THR A 246 25.22 -0.94 15.09
N ARG A 247 24.54 -1.08 13.94
CA ARG A 247 25.07 -1.02 12.59
C ARG A 247 24.05 -0.32 11.68
N GLU A 248 24.45 -0.05 10.45
CA GLU A 248 23.53 0.39 9.41
C GLU A 248 22.48 -0.70 9.14
N LEU A 249 21.20 -0.31 9.10
CA LEU A 249 20.06 -1.14 8.75
C LEU A 249 19.36 -0.52 7.54
N HIS A 250 19.04 -1.35 6.54
CA HIS A 250 18.30 -0.94 5.36
C HIS A 250 16.85 -1.36 5.46
N LEU A 251 15.94 -0.39 5.35
CA LEU A 251 14.50 -0.57 5.44
C LEU A 251 13.83 -0.25 4.10
N ILE A 252 12.66 -0.85 3.87
CA ILE A 252 11.73 -0.38 2.84
C ILE A 252 10.96 0.82 3.41
N ASP A 253 11.04 1.95 2.73
CA ASP A 253 10.31 3.17 3.08
C ASP A 253 8.96 3.24 2.35
N LEU A 254 7.89 3.07 3.12
CA LEU A 254 6.50 3.18 2.68
C LEU A 254 5.85 4.49 3.14
N THR A 255 6.63 5.44 3.65
CA THR A 255 6.11 6.72 4.16
C THR A 255 5.89 7.75 3.06
N ASN A 256 6.61 7.62 1.94
CA ASN A 256 6.58 8.57 0.84
C ASN A 256 6.67 7.85 -0.51
N LEU A 257 5.64 7.07 -0.83
CA LEU A 257 5.52 6.47 -2.15
C LEU A 257 5.37 7.55 -3.22
N PRO A 258 5.91 7.34 -4.45
CA PRO A 258 5.60 8.20 -5.57
C PRO A 258 4.09 8.19 -5.87
N GLU A 259 3.60 9.26 -6.48
CA GLU A 259 2.27 9.23 -7.09
C GLU A 259 2.28 8.23 -8.26
N PRO A 260 1.19 7.46 -8.46
CA PRO A 260 1.13 6.53 -9.56
C PRO A 260 1.23 7.31 -10.89
N PRO A 261 1.99 6.81 -11.89
CA PRO A 261 2.06 7.42 -13.21
C PRO A 261 0.68 7.46 -13.89
N SER A 262 0.58 8.11 -15.04
CA SER A 262 -0.71 8.14 -15.76
C SER A 262 -1.12 6.74 -16.23
N ILE A 263 -2.38 6.36 -15.96
CA ILE A 263 -2.98 5.13 -16.51
C ILE A 263 -3.20 5.20 -18.02
N PHE A 264 -3.07 6.38 -18.62
CA PHE A 264 -3.16 6.61 -20.06
C PHE A 264 -1.81 6.51 -20.77
N ASP A 265 -0.74 6.19 -20.03
CA ASP A 265 0.54 5.73 -20.55
C ASP A 265 0.68 4.21 -20.38
N GLU A 266 0.50 3.49 -21.48
CA GLU A 266 0.60 2.02 -21.52
C GLU A 266 1.97 1.52 -21.05
N SER A 267 3.04 2.28 -21.29
CA SER A 267 4.39 1.87 -20.90
C SER A 267 4.62 1.90 -19.39
N SER A 268 3.78 2.65 -18.65
CA SER A 268 3.86 2.81 -17.19
C SER A 268 2.80 2.00 -16.44
N HIS A 269 2.02 1.14 -17.10
CA HIS A 269 0.95 0.37 -16.45
C HIS A 269 1.45 -0.50 -15.30
N THR A 270 2.57 -1.20 -15.46
CA THR A 270 3.15 -2.02 -14.36
C THR A 270 3.45 -1.16 -13.14
N GLU A 271 4.16 -0.05 -13.32
CA GLU A 271 4.48 0.88 -12.23
C GLU A 271 3.21 1.46 -11.59
N TYR A 272 2.24 1.89 -12.40
CA TYR A 272 0.93 2.36 -11.92
C TYR A 272 0.31 1.38 -10.94
N PHE A 273 0.17 0.12 -11.35
CA PHE A 273 -0.53 -0.86 -10.52
C PHE A 273 0.28 -1.27 -9.29
N VAL A 274 1.61 -1.34 -9.38
CA VAL A 274 2.47 -1.62 -8.22
C VAL A 274 2.37 -0.50 -7.18
N VAL A 275 2.44 0.77 -7.59
CA VAL A 275 2.25 1.91 -6.69
C VAL A 275 0.86 1.85 -6.04
N ARG A 276 -0.19 1.58 -6.82
CA ARG A 276 -1.56 1.42 -6.29
C ARG A 276 -1.69 0.24 -5.32
N PHE A 277 -0.99 -0.86 -5.56
CA PHE A 277 -0.93 -2.01 -4.66
C PHE A 277 -0.31 -1.61 -3.32
N LEU A 278 0.85 -0.94 -3.34
CA LEU A 278 1.52 -0.46 -2.14
C LEU A 278 0.70 0.59 -1.38
N GLN A 279 0.06 1.54 -2.07
CA GLN A 279 -0.84 2.51 -1.44
C GLN A 279 -2.01 1.81 -0.71
N ARG A 280 -2.57 0.74 -1.30
CA ARG A 280 -3.64 -0.02 -0.68
C ARG A 280 -3.15 -0.89 0.49
N PHE A 281 -1.95 -1.44 0.40
CA PHE A 281 -1.28 -2.09 1.53
C PHE A 281 -1.09 -1.11 2.71
N ILE A 282 -0.56 0.10 2.45
CA ILE A 282 -0.37 1.16 3.46
C ILE A 282 -1.71 1.54 4.08
N HIS A 283 -2.75 1.69 3.26
CA HIS A 283 -4.09 1.95 3.76
C HIS A 283 -4.52 0.89 4.78
N ASP A 284 -4.41 -0.40 4.45
CA ASP A 284 -4.87 -1.49 5.34
C ASP A 284 -4.08 -1.57 6.65
N ILE A 285 -2.77 -1.27 6.65
CA ILE A 285 -1.95 -1.25 7.88
C ILE A 285 -2.15 0.01 8.73
N THR A 286 -2.73 1.06 8.16
CA THR A 286 -3.05 2.33 8.86
C THR A 286 -4.52 2.44 9.28
N LEU A 287 -5.37 1.46 8.94
CA LEU A 287 -6.72 1.39 9.49
C LEU A 287 -6.67 1.17 11.02
N PRO A 288 -7.66 1.68 11.78
CA PRO A 288 -7.85 1.27 13.18
C PRO A 288 -7.91 -0.25 13.30
N VAL A 289 -7.35 -0.82 14.38
CA VAL A 289 -7.52 -2.27 14.62
C VAL A 289 -8.93 -2.51 15.17
N GLU A 290 -9.67 -3.39 14.50
CA GLU A 290 -10.89 -3.99 15.02
C GLU A 290 -10.51 -5.33 15.68
N LEU A 291 -10.73 -5.44 17.00
CA LEU A 291 -10.48 -6.66 17.78
C LEU A 291 -11.80 -7.41 17.99
N ASP A 292 -12.42 -7.85 16.91
CA ASP A 292 -13.71 -8.53 16.89
C ASP A 292 -13.59 -10.08 16.84
N GLY A 293 -12.36 -10.60 16.88
CA GLY A 293 -12.05 -12.02 16.75
C GLY A 293 -11.65 -12.43 15.34
N HIS A 294 -11.75 -11.55 14.33
CA HIS A 294 -11.35 -11.82 12.95
C HIS A 294 -9.90 -11.37 12.61
N GLU A 295 -9.16 -10.83 13.58
CA GLU A 295 -7.80 -10.29 13.37
C GLU A 295 -6.82 -11.33 12.80
N HIS A 296 -6.99 -12.60 13.17
CA HIS A 296 -6.16 -13.71 12.71
C HIS A 296 -6.36 -14.05 11.21
N ILE A 297 -7.44 -13.55 10.60
CA ILE A 297 -7.68 -13.60 9.14
C ILE A 297 -7.28 -12.27 8.52
N ASP A 298 -7.59 -11.15 9.18
CA ASP A 298 -7.38 -9.83 8.61
C ASP A 298 -5.93 -9.41 8.51
N TYR A 299 -5.06 -9.92 9.38
CA TYR A 299 -3.61 -9.70 9.30
C TYR A 299 -2.90 -10.58 8.29
N VAL A 300 -3.52 -11.67 7.81
CA VAL A 300 -2.85 -12.62 6.91
C VAL A 300 -2.22 -11.93 5.69
N PRO A 301 -2.91 -11.02 4.97
CA PRO A 301 -2.28 -10.39 3.81
C PRO A 301 -1.06 -9.56 4.14
N THR A 302 -1.10 -8.79 5.23
CA THR A 302 0.00 -7.89 5.60
C THR A 302 1.17 -8.67 6.19
N GLN A 303 0.91 -9.80 6.86
CA GLN A 303 1.92 -10.76 7.31
C GLN A 303 2.61 -11.46 6.13
N VAL A 304 1.84 -11.97 5.15
CA VAL A 304 2.41 -12.62 3.96
C VAL A 304 3.27 -11.63 3.17
N PHE A 305 2.79 -10.40 3.00
CA PHE A 305 3.56 -9.33 2.37
C PHE A 305 4.87 -9.06 3.13
N THR A 306 4.80 -8.90 4.46
CA THR A 306 5.99 -8.64 5.29
C THR A 306 7.00 -9.79 5.22
N GLU A 307 6.55 -11.04 5.32
CA GLU A 307 7.44 -12.21 5.23
C GLU A 307 8.08 -12.33 3.85
N TYR A 308 7.35 -12.01 2.78
CA TYR A 308 7.92 -11.98 1.44
C TYR A 308 9.08 -10.99 1.36
N PHE A 309 8.92 -9.76 1.85
CA PHE A 309 10.02 -8.79 1.88
C PHE A 309 11.18 -9.21 2.78
N ARG A 310 10.88 -9.91 3.88
CA ARG A 310 11.90 -10.41 4.80
C ARG A 310 12.78 -11.52 4.20
N TYR A 311 12.23 -12.38 3.36
CA TYR A 311 12.90 -13.62 2.94
C TYR A 311 13.12 -13.77 1.43
N ALA A 312 12.33 -13.09 0.60
CA ALA A 312 12.34 -13.25 -0.85
C ALA A 312 12.69 -11.95 -1.61
N PHE A 313 12.87 -10.83 -0.91
CA PHE A 313 13.45 -9.64 -1.52
C PHE A 313 14.89 -9.95 -1.98
N PRO A 314 15.34 -9.52 -3.17
CA PRO A 314 16.65 -9.93 -3.69
C PRO A 314 17.84 -9.44 -2.87
N ASP A 315 17.73 -8.27 -2.22
CA ASP A 315 18.67 -7.79 -1.21
C ASP A 315 18.23 -8.09 0.23
N ARG A 316 19.16 -7.95 1.19
CA ARG A 316 18.84 -8.07 2.61
C ARG A 316 18.04 -6.86 3.09
N VAL A 317 16.74 -7.04 3.32
CA VAL A 317 15.88 -6.08 4.01
C VAL A 317 15.95 -6.31 5.52
N ASP A 318 16.31 -5.29 6.29
CA ASP A 318 16.33 -5.35 7.77
C ASP A 318 14.98 -4.94 8.39
N GLY A 319 14.06 -4.35 7.62
CA GLY A 319 12.74 -3.99 8.09
C GLY A 319 11.93 -3.07 7.17
N LEU A 320 10.84 -2.51 7.70
CA LEU A 320 9.90 -1.65 6.99
C LEU A 320 9.62 -0.38 7.83
N MET A 321 9.38 0.75 7.18
CA MET A 321 8.81 1.93 7.84
C MET A 321 7.57 2.43 7.10
N PHE A 322 6.56 2.87 7.84
CA PHE A 322 5.26 3.26 7.29
C PHE A 322 4.56 4.31 8.17
N PRO A 323 3.63 5.11 7.63
CA PRO A 323 2.94 6.15 8.39
C PRO A 323 2.23 5.59 9.63
N SER A 324 2.24 6.33 10.73
CA SER A 324 1.38 6.04 11.88
C SER A 324 0.00 6.65 11.70
N ALA A 325 -1.04 5.89 12.06
CA ALA A 325 -2.41 6.42 12.13
C ALA A 325 -2.73 6.99 13.52
N GLN A 326 -1.91 6.68 14.53
CA GLN A 326 -2.14 7.02 15.93
C GLN A 326 -1.28 8.21 16.38
N GLY A 327 -0.14 8.45 15.72
CA GLY A 327 0.83 9.48 16.09
C GLY A 327 1.31 10.32 14.91
N PRO A 328 2.03 11.41 15.20
CA PRO A 328 2.56 12.33 14.19
C PRO A 328 3.80 11.80 13.44
N GLY A 329 4.42 10.73 13.93
CA GLY A 329 5.63 10.13 13.37
C GLY A 329 5.36 8.89 12.52
N VAL A 330 6.41 8.07 12.39
CA VAL A 330 6.45 6.90 11.52
C VAL A 330 6.62 5.64 12.38
N ASN A 331 5.89 4.59 12.03
CA ASN A 331 6.08 3.25 12.56
C ASN A 331 7.29 2.60 11.89
N VAL A 332 8.14 1.96 12.69
CA VAL A 332 9.33 1.25 12.22
C VAL A 332 9.29 -0.17 12.74
N VAL A 333 9.37 -1.11 11.81
CA VAL A 333 9.43 -2.54 12.07
C VAL A 333 10.80 -3.04 11.66
N VAL A 334 11.54 -3.63 12.60
CA VAL A 334 12.88 -4.20 12.34
C VAL A 334 12.80 -5.70 12.54
N PHE A 335 13.27 -6.48 11.56
CA PHE A 335 13.19 -7.95 11.50
C PHE A 335 14.18 -8.65 12.46
N VAL A 336 14.12 -8.26 13.73
CA VAL A 336 14.96 -8.75 14.81
C VAL A 336 14.11 -9.28 15.96
N GLY A 337 14.55 -10.41 16.53
CA GLY A 337 13.96 -11.03 17.70
C GLY A 337 14.59 -10.53 19.00
N ALA A 338 14.10 -11.06 20.13
CA ALA A 338 14.54 -10.68 21.46
C ALA A 338 16.06 -10.91 21.68
N ASP A 339 16.59 -11.94 21.03
CA ASP A 339 18.00 -12.36 21.06
C ASP A 339 18.96 -11.35 20.42
N ARG A 340 18.43 -10.37 19.67
CA ARG A 340 19.20 -9.35 18.94
C ARG A 340 19.10 -7.97 19.58
N CYS A 341 18.53 -7.87 20.78
CA CYS A 341 18.46 -6.65 21.57
C CYS A 341 19.28 -6.79 22.85
N ALA A 342 20.07 -5.77 23.20
CA ALA A 342 20.85 -5.75 24.42
C ALA A 342 20.82 -4.35 25.05
N ASP A 343 21.06 -4.27 26.36
CA ASP A 343 21.26 -2.98 27.03
C ASP A 343 22.54 -2.32 26.54
N LYS A 344 22.55 -0.99 26.51
CA LYS A 344 23.73 -0.19 26.18
C LYS A 344 24.88 -0.49 27.14
N GLY A 345 26.04 -0.83 26.57
CA GLY A 345 27.22 -1.32 27.26
C GLY A 345 27.27 -2.84 27.44
N SER A 346 26.24 -3.58 27.04
CA SER A 346 26.17 -5.05 27.06
C SER A 346 26.00 -5.64 25.65
N GLU A 347 26.27 -4.86 24.60
CA GLU A 347 26.16 -5.30 23.22
C GLU A 347 27.19 -6.37 22.87
N THR A 348 26.76 -7.31 22.04
CA THR A 348 27.61 -8.33 21.39
C THR A 348 27.69 -8.05 19.89
N GLU A 349 28.54 -8.79 19.17
CA GLU A 349 28.61 -8.74 17.70
C GLU A 349 27.27 -9.10 17.04
N ASP A 350 26.44 -9.87 17.74
CA ASP A 350 25.11 -10.30 17.29
C ASP A 350 24.01 -9.27 17.60
N THR A 351 24.29 -8.28 18.46
CA THR A 351 23.30 -7.26 18.85
C THR A 351 23.01 -6.35 17.68
N THR A 352 21.73 -6.18 17.35
CA THR A 352 21.27 -5.29 16.27
C THR A 352 20.67 -4.00 16.80
N LEU A 353 19.99 -4.05 17.95
CA LEU A 353 19.40 -2.88 18.60
C LEU A 353 19.92 -2.76 20.05
N SER A 354 20.54 -1.62 20.37
CA SER A 354 21.02 -1.27 21.71
C SER A 354 19.97 -0.43 22.44
N PHE A 355 19.54 -0.88 23.62
CA PHE A 355 18.56 -0.22 24.47
C PHE A 355 19.24 0.73 25.47
N ASP A 356 18.90 2.02 25.44
CA ASP A 356 19.42 2.98 26.41
C ASP A 356 18.52 3.06 27.64
N THR A 357 18.92 2.34 28.71
CA THR A 357 18.19 2.28 29.98
C THR A 357 18.03 3.66 30.66
N ALA A 358 18.90 4.63 30.36
CA ALA A 358 18.79 5.99 30.89
C ALA A 358 17.63 6.79 30.27
N THR A 359 17.10 6.35 29.13
CA THR A 359 15.98 6.98 28.42
C THR A 359 14.61 6.46 28.84
N LEU A 360 14.60 5.53 29.80
CA LEU A 360 13.40 4.87 30.28
C LEU A 360 12.47 5.87 30.98
N ARG A 361 11.22 5.91 30.53
CA ARG A 361 10.18 6.74 31.13
C ARG A 361 8.93 5.94 31.37
N THR A 362 8.49 5.93 32.62
CA THR A 362 7.14 5.47 32.99
C THR A 362 6.22 6.67 33.06
N SER A 363 5.07 6.59 32.42
CA SER A 363 4.06 7.65 32.42
C SER A 363 2.68 7.06 32.63
N ARG A 364 1.81 7.80 33.31
CA ARG A 364 0.40 7.45 33.42
C ARG A 364 -0.35 7.98 32.20
N VAL A 365 -1.02 7.11 31.47
CA VAL A 365 -1.83 7.47 30.31
C VAL A 365 -3.27 7.63 30.78
N MET A 366 -3.86 8.80 30.54
CA MET A 366 -5.31 8.94 30.64
C MET A 366 -5.87 8.47 29.31
N THR A 367 -6.56 7.34 29.31
CA THR A 367 -7.21 6.79 28.12
C THR A 367 -8.17 7.86 27.60
N VAL A 368 -7.80 8.53 26.51
CA VAL A 368 -8.77 9.32 25.73
C VAL A 368 -9.44 8.28 24.86
N ALA A 369 -10.51 7.68 25.37
CA ALA A 369 -11.39 6.88 24.53
C ALA A 369 -11.81 7.77 23.34
N ARG A 370 -11.49 7.35 22.12
CA ARG A 370 -12.14 7.83 20.91
C ARG A 370 -13.17 6.81 20.48
#